data_AF-A0A949GF85-F1
#
_entry.id   AF-A0A949GF85-F1
#
_cell.length_a   1.000
_cell.length_b   1.000
_cell.length_c   1.000
_cell.angle_alpha   90.00
_cell.angle_beta   90.00
_cell.angle_gamma   90.00
#
_symmetry.space_group_name_H-M   'P 1'
#
loop_
_entity.id
_entity.type
_entity.pdbx_description
1 polymer ?
#
loop_
_entity_poly.entity_id
_entity_poly.type
_entity_poly.pdbx_seq_one_letter_code
_entity_poly.pdbx_strand_id
1 'polypeptide(L)' 'ELKAMIAAAITESGATGPAGMGLVMKALSPKIAGRADGAAVSAAVKAALN' A
#
# COMPACT_ATOMS: atom_id res chain seq x y z
N GLU A 1 0.94 -11.55 5.50
CA GLU A 1 1.90 -10.43 5.64
C GLU A 1 1.57 -9.19 4.82
N LEU A 2 1.40 -9.30 3.49
CA LEU A 2 1.21 -8.12 2.63
C LEU A 2 0.06 -7.20 3.06
N LYS A 3 -1.10 -7.77 3.41
CA LYS A 3 -2.25 -7.01 3.93
C LYS A 3 -1.93 -6.22 5.20
N ALA A 4 -1.13 -6.77 6.11
CA ALA A 4 -0.74 -6.08 7.34
C ALA A 4 0.24 -4.93 7.05
N MET A 5 1.19 -5.13 6.13
CA MET A 5 2.06 -4.05 5.65
C MET A 5 1.26 -2.93 4.98
N ILE A 6 0.23 -3.29 4.22
CA ILE A 6 -0.67 -2.33 3.56
C ILE A 6 -1.48 -1.55 4.59
N ALA A 7 -2.10 -2.22 5.55
CA ALA A 7 -2.84 -1.56 6.63
C ALA A 7 -1.93 -0.62 7.43
N ALA A 8 -0.73 -1.07 7.81
CA ALA A 8 0.25 -0.24 8.50
C ALA A 8 0.67 0.97 7.67
N ALA A 9 0.93 0.79 6.37
CA ALA A 9 1.29 1.89 5.47
C ALA A 9 0.13 2.88 5.26
N ILE A 10 -1.12 2.42 5.19
CA ILE A 10 -2.31 3.28 5.14
C ILE A 10 -2.43 4.10 6.43
N THR A 11 -2.27 3.46 7.59
CA THR A 11 -2.31 4.15 8.88
C THR A 11 -1.17 5.15 9.04
N GLU A 12 0.07 4.79 8.70
CA GLU A 12 1.24 5.69 8.75
C GLU A 12 1.11 6.88 7.79
N SER A 13 0.56 6.65 6.60
CA SER A 13 0.42 7.70 5.58
C SER A 13 -0.85 8.54 5.74
N GLY A 14 -1.79 8.14 6.60
CA GLY A 14 -3.11 8.78 6.73
C GLY A 14 -3.91 8.77 5.43
N ALA A 15 -3.56 7.87 4.51
CA ALA A 15 -4.07 7.87 3.16
C ALA A 15 -5.52 7.37 3.10
N THR A 16 -6.40 8.15 2.50
CA THR A 16 -7.81 7.80 2.30
C THR A 16 -8.22 7.92 0.85
N GLY A 17 -8.99 6.93 0.37
CA GLY A 17 -9.52 6.91 -0.98
C GLY A 17 -8.46 6.83 -2.08
N PRO A 18 -8.86 7.03 -3.35
CA PRO A 18 -7.95 6.89 -4.50
C PRO A 18 -6.80 7.90 -4.50
N ALA A 19 -6.96 9.07 -3.87
CA ALA A 19 -5.89 10.05 -3.69
C ALA A 19 -4.77 9.53 -2.76
N GLY A 20 -5.13 8.68 -1.80
CA GLY A 20 -4.20 8.04 -0.87
C GLY A 20 -3.33 6.94 -1.50
N MET A 21 -3.74 6.39 -2.65
CA MET A 21 -3.06 5.26 -3.29
C MET A 21 -1.59 5.55 -3.62
N GLY A 22 -1.29 6.76 -4.11
CA GLY A 22 0.08 7.18 -4.42
C GLY A 22 0.96 7.31 -3.17
N LEU A 23 0.39 7.79 -2.06
CA LEU A 23 1.10 7.91 -0.77
C LEU A 23 1.43 6.53 -0.20
N VAL A 24 0.45 5.63 -0.17
CA VAL A 24 0.60 4.25 0.30
C VAL A 24 1.65 3.52 -0.55
N MET A 25 1.57 3.65 -1.88
CA MET A 25 2.55 3.09 -2.81
C MET A 25 3.98 3.59 -2.52
N LYS A 26 4.14 4.90 -2.31
CA LYS A 26 5.44 5.50 -2.03
C LYS A 26 6.03 5.02 -0.69
N ALA A 27 5.18 4.83 0.32
CA ALA A 27 5.57 4.31 1.63
C ALA A 27 5.88 2.80 1.62
N LEU A 28 5.13 2.00 0.82
CA LEU A 28 5.35 0.56 0.68
C LEU A 28 6.52 0.23 -0.22
N SER A 29 6.77 0.98 -1.29
CA SER A 29 7.78 0.68 -2.31
C SER A 29 9.13 0.20 -1.72
N PRO A 30 9.76 0.89 -0.75
CA PRO A 30 11.01 0.42 -0.13
C PRO A 30 10.82 -0.81 0.80
N LYS A 31 9.64 -0.99 1.40
CA LYS A 31 9.32 -2.13 2.29
C LYS A 31 9.03 -3.41 1.50
N ILE A 32 8.51 -3.29 0.28
CA ILE A 32 8.15 -4.40 -0.61
C ILE A 32 9.21 -4.70 -1.67
N ALA A 33 10.18 -3.80 -1.88
CA ALA A 33 11.25 -3.99 -2.86
C ALA A 33 11.97 -5.33 -2.64
N GLY A 34 11.90 -6.22 -3.64
CA GLY A 34 12.47 -7.56 -3.57
C GLY A 34 11.73 -8.57 -2.68
N ARG A 35 10.60 -8.19 -2.07
CA ARG A 35 9.76 -9.05 -1.21
C ARG A 35 8.35 -9.28 -1.74
N ALA A 36 7.80 -8.35 -2.53
CA ALA A 36 6.47 -8.52 -3.12
C ALA A 36 6.33 -7.83 -4.47
N ASP A 37 5.46 -8.38 -5.31
CA ASP A 37 5.11 -7.83 -6.61
C ASP A 37 4.35 -6.50 -6.46
N GLY A 38 4.89 -5.45 -7.10
CA GLY A 38 4.27 -4.12 -7.10
C GLY A 38 2.84 -4.12 -7.64
N ALA A 39 2.54 -4.97 -8.63
CA ALA A 39 1.20 -5.14 -9.18
C ALA A 39 0.22 -5.73 -8.15
N ALA A 40 0.63 -6.76 -7.41
CA ALA A 40 -0.18 -7.38 -6.37
C ALA A 40 -0.43 -6.42 -5.20
N VAL A 41 0.58 -5.63 -4.82
CA VAL A 41 0.44 -4.57 -3.81
C VAL A 41 -0.54 -3.50 -4.29
N SER A 42 -0.48 -3.11 -5.55
CA SER A 42 -1.37 -2.09 -6.13
C SER A 42 -2.83 -2.52 -6.11
N ALA A 43 -3.10 -3.77 -6.49
CA ALA A 43 -4.44 -4.34 -6.39
C ALA A 43 -4.93 -4.39 -4.93
N ALA A 44 -4.07 -4.81 -4.00
CA ALA A 44 -4.44 -4.93 -2.59
C ALA A 44 -4.63 -3.58 -1.89
N VAL A 45 -3.80 -2.58 -2.19
CA VAL A 45 -3.95 -1.19 -1.70
C VAL A 45 -5.24 -0.59 -2.25
N LYS A 46 -5.52 -0.78 -3.54
CA LYS A 46 -6.75 -0.30 -4.17
C LYS A 46 -7.99 -0.92 -3.54
N ALA A 47 -7.96 -2.23 -3.24
CA ALA A 47 -9.04 -2.93 -2.55
C ALA A 47 -9.20 -2.52 -1.07
N ALA A 48 -8.15 -1.98 -0.44
CA ALA A 48 -8.21 -1.49 0.94
C ALA A 48 -8.67 -0.03 1.06
N LEU A 49 -8.57 0.75 -0.03
CA LEU A 49 -8.93 2.17 -0.10
C LEU A 49 -10.29 2.42 -0.79
N ASN A 50 -10.97 1.37 -1.26
CA ASN A 50 -12.27 1.40 -1.94
C ASN A 50 -13.30 0.61 -1.14
#